data_AF-A0AAW8B4T4-F1
#
_entry.id   AF-A0AAW8B4T4-F1
#
_cell.length_a   1.000
_cell.length_b   1.000
_cell.length_c   1.000
_cell.angle_alpha   90.00
_cell.angle_beta   90.00
_cell.angle_gamma   90.00
#
_symmetry.space_group_name_H-M   'P 1'
#
loop_
_entity.id
_entity.type
_entity.pdbx_description
1 polymer ?
#
loop_
_entity_poly.entity_id
_entity_poly.type
_entity_poly.pdbx_seq_one_letter_code
_entity_poly.pdbx_strand_id
1 'polypeptide(L)'
;MMNTPTNYGTTLLRISLGVIYIAHSLYLKLVIFTLPGTAAFFESLGLPAFLAYATFAAEAIGGVALVLGYQARWAALALLPIALGATWAHSGAGWVFSNAGGGWEYPLFLAIATAVIALQGNGSLALQQEKVVLE
;
A
#
# COMPACT_ATOMS: atom_id res chain seq x y z
N MET A 1 -9.83 -26.91 5.51
CA MET A 1 -10.19 -25.56 5.05
C MET A 1 -10.19 -25.59 3.53
N MET A 2 -11.31 -25.30 2.87
CA MET A 2 -11.40 -25.38 1.41
C MET A 2 -10.50 -24.31 0.78
N ASN A 3 -9.40 -24.74 0.16
CA ASN A 3 -8.57 -23.90 -0.70
C ASN A 3 -9.34 -23.65 -2.01
N THR A 4 -10.29 -22.71 -2.00
CA THR A 4 -10.94 -22.24 -3.23
C THR A 4 -9.97 -21.33 -4.00
N PRO A 5 -10.08 -21.25 -5.35
CA PRO A 5 -9.26 -20.36 -6.18
C PRO A 5 -9.23 -18.90 -5.69
N THR A 6 -10.33 -18.43 -5.08
CA THR A 6 -10.45 -17.11 -4.46
C THR A 6 -9.37 -16.84 -3.41
N ASN A 7 -8.99 -17.83 -2.59
CA ASN A 7 -7.97 -17.63 -1.55
C ASN A 7 -6.55 -17.45 -2.12
N TYR A 8 -6.25 -18.07 -3.26
CA TYR A 8 -4.98 -17.87 -3.96
C TYR A 8 -4.94 -16.54 -4.73
N GLY A 9 -6.08 -16.11 -5.28
CA GLY A 9 -6.22 -14.76 -5.87
C GLY A 9 -5.92 -13.65 -4.84
N THR A 10 -6.51 -13.74 -3.64
CA THR A 10 -6.19 -12.85 -2.52
C THR A 10 -4.71 -12.91 -2.14
N THR A 11 -4.12 -14.11 -2.08
CA THR A 11 -2.70 -14.28 -1.76
C THR A 11 -1.80 -13.57 -2.77
N LEU A 12 -2.06 -13.76 -4.07
CA LEU A 12 -1.32 -13.13 -5.14
C LEU A 12 -1.39 -11.60 -5.03
N LEU A 13 -2.60 -11.05 -4.87
CA LEU A 13 -2.80 -9.62 -4.72
C LEU A 13 -2.11 -9.08 -3.45
N ARG A 14 -2.25 -9.77 -2.32
CA ARG A 14 -1.68 -9.41 -1.01
C ARG A 14 -0.16 -9.31 -1.08
N ILE A 15 0.49 -10.34 -1.63
CA ILE A 15 1.96 -10.35 -1.77
C ILE A 15 2.40 -9.27 -2.75
N SER A 16 1.71 -9.11 -3.88
CA SER A 16 2.04 -8.10 -4.89
C SER A 16 1.98 -6.69 -4.31
N LEU A 17 0.92 -6.36 -3.57
CA LEU A 17 0.79 -5.07 -2.87
C LEU A 17 1.87 -4.91 -1.80
N GLY A 18 2.13 -5.95 -1.00
CA GLY A 18 3.16 -5.92 0.02
C GLY A 18 4.54 -5.58 -0.56
N VAL A 19 4.90 -6.19 -1.68
CA VAL A 19 6.15 -5.88 -2.41
C VAL A 19 6.15 -4.44 -2.92
N ILE A 20 5.05 -3.95 -3.48
CA ILE A 20 4.95 -2.56 -3.97
C ILE A 20 5.14 -1.56 -2.82
N TYR A 21 4.46 -1.75 -1.68
CA TYR A 21 4.62 -0.87 -0.52
C TYR A 21 6.05 -0.91 0.06
N ILE A 22 6.68 -2.09 0.11
CA ILE A 22 8.09 -2.22 0.50
C ILE A 22 9.00 -1.49 -0.49
N ALA A 23 8.76 -1.60 -1.79
CA ALA A 23 9.54 -0.90 -2.81
C ALA A 23 9.37 0.62 -2.71
N HIS A 24 8.14 1.11 -2.52
CA HIS A 24 7.87 2.54 -2.29
C HIS A 24 8.52 3.06 -1.00
N SER A 25 8.61 2.24 0.03
CA SER A 25 9.25 2.62 1.29
C SER A 25 10.78 2.49 1.23
N LEU A 26 11.30 1.27 1.17
CA LEU A 26 12.72 0.98 1.35
C LEU A 26 13.57 1.29 0.14
N TYR A 27 13.04 1.23 -1.08
CA TYR A 27 13.81 1.58 -2.27
C TYR A 27 13.59 3.05 -2.65
N LEU A 28 12.34 3.44 -2.91
CA LEU A 28 12.06 4.79 -3.39
C LEU A 28 12.34 5.87 -2.33
N LYS A 29 11.80 5.74 -1.11
CA LYS A 29 11.94 6.79 -0.08
C LYS A 29 13.27 6.73 0.66
N LEU A 30 13.83 5.55 0.92
CA LEU A 30 15.11 5.46 1.65
C LEU A 30 16.34 5.60 0.74
N VAL A 31 16.32 5.05 -0.48
CA VAL A 31 17.50 5.01 -1.36
C VAL A 31 17.45 6.10 -2.44
N ILE A 32 16.35 6.20 -3.20
CA ILE A 32 16.30 7.11 -4.36
C ILE A 32 16.06 8.56 -3.92
N PHE A 33 15.01 8.80 -3.13
CA PHE A 33 14.66 10.14 -2.67
C PHE A 33 15.44 10.51 -1.42
N THR A 34 15.86 9.51 -0.63
CA THR A 34 16.27 9.63 0.78
C THR A 34 15.14 10.16 1.68
N LEU A 35 15.21 9.87 2.98
CA LEU A 35 14.17 10.32 3.92
C LEU A 35 14.07 11.86 3.96
N PRO A 36 15.17 12.64 3.97
CA PRO A 36 15.10 14.10 3.84
C PRO A 36 14.46 14.56 2.53
N GLY A 37 14.77 13.94 1.39
CA GLY A 37 14.17 14.31 0.11
C GLY A 37 12.67 13.98 0.05
N THR A 38 12.25 12.88 0.67
CA THR A 38 10.82 12.55 0.82
C THR A 38 10.11 13.57 1.71
N ALA A 39 10.73 14.01 2.81
CA ALA A 39 10.19 15.06 3.67
C ALA A 39 10.03 16.38 2.89
N ALA A 40 11.03 16.79 2.12
CA ALA A 40 10.96 17.98 1.28
C ALA A 40 9.86 17.87 0.21
N PHE A 41 9.65 16.68 -0.37
CA PHE A 41 8.53 16.44 -1.29
C PHE A 41 7.17 16.64 -0.59
N PHE A 42 6.99 16.11 0.62
CA PHE A 42 5.76 16.33 1.38
C PHE A 42 5.53 17.81 1.70
N GLU A 43 6.57 18.54 2.10
CA GLU A 43 6.49 19.99 2.33
C GLU A 43 6.10 20.76 1.07
N SER A 44 6.58 20.33 -0.10
CA SER A 44 6.19 20.94 -1.39
C SER A 44 4.69 20.77 -1.72
N LEU A 45 4.04 19.76 -1.12
CA LEU A 45 2.59 19.54 -1.20
C LEU A 45 1.81 20.29 -0.09
N GLY A 46 2.50 21.04 0.77
CA GLY A 46 1.91 21.69 1.95
C GLY A 46 1.66 20.76 3.13
N LEU A 47 2.23 19.55 3.12
CA LEU A 47 2.12 18.59 4.22
C LEU A 47 3.26 18.75 5.23
N PRO A 48 3.03 18.50 6.52
CA PRO A 48 4.10 18.45 7.52
C PRO A 48 5.14 17.37 7.20
N ALA A 49 6.43 17.70 7.31
CA ALA A 49 7.55 16.78 7.07
C ALA A 49 7.46 15.46 7.85
N PHE A 50 6.92 15.49 9.09
CA PHE A 50 6.80 14.28 9.90
C PHE A 50 5.95 13.18 9.23
N LEU A 51 4.99 13.57 8.37
CA LEU A 51 4.16 12.62 7.63
C LEU A 51 4.96 11.78 6.63
N ALA A 52 6.09 12.28 6.11
CA ALA A 52 6.97 11.49 5.24
C ALA A 52 7.54 10.27 5.98
N TYR A 53 8.02 10.48 7.22
CA TYR A 53 8.57 9.41 8.05
C TYR A 53 7.48 8.45 8.55
N ALA A 54 6.30 8.98 8.92
CA ALA A 54 5.15 8.16 9.28
C ALA A 54 4.69 7.28 8.10
N THR A 55 4.62 7.86 6.89
CA THR A 55 4.28 7.13 5.66
C THR A 55 5.33 6.06 5.36
N PHE A 56 6.62 6.40 5.46
CA PHE A 56 7.72 5.44 5.26
C PHE A 56 7.58 4.23 6.21
N ALA A 57 7.38 4.47 7.51
CA ALA A 57 7.24 3.41 8.50
C ALA A 57 5.99 2.56 8.25
N ALA A 58 4.85 3.20 7.97
CA ALA A 58 3.59 2.51 7.69
C ALA A 58 3.68 1.61 6.45
N GLU A 59 4.27 2.11 5.35
CA GLU A 59 4.47 1.32 4.14
C GLU A 59 5.44 0.15 4.33
N ALA A 60 6.52 0.34 5.09
CA ALA A 60 7.46 -0.74 5.38
C ALA A 60 6.82 -1.84 6.25
N ILE A 61 6.24 -1.44 7.38
CA ILE A 61 5.63 -2.39 8.34
C ILE A 61 4.40 -3.04 7.71
N GLY A 62 3.52 -2.25 7.11
CA GLY A 62 2.32 -2.72 6.44
C GLY A 62 2.66 -3.61 5.24
N GLY A 63 3.65 -3.23 4.43
CA GLY A 63 4.10 -4.05 3.30
C GLY A 63 4.63 -5.41 3.74
N VAL A 64 5.44 -5.47 4.81
CA VAL A 64 5.91 -6.75 5.39
C VAL A 64 4.73 -7.56 5.93
N ALA A 65 3.81 -6.94 6.67
CA ALA A 65 2.62 -7.60 7.19
C ALA A 65 1.76 -8.21 6.07
N LEU A 66 1.61 -7.50 4.94
CA LEU A 66 0.93 -8.00 3.74
C LEU A 66 1.68 -9.19 3.12
N VAL A 67 3.00 -9.11 2.90
CA VAL A 67 3.75 -10.24 2.33
C VAL A 67 3.56 -11.50 3.18
N LEU A 68 3.72 -11.36 4.49
CA LEU A 68 3.62 -12.48 5.44
C LEU A 68 2.17 -12.97 5.65
N GLY A 69 1.16 -12.18 5.30
CA GLY A 69 -0.23 -12.50 5.64
C GLY A 69 -0.45 -12.49 7.16
N TYR A 70 0.05 -11.46 7.83
CA TYR A 70 -0.16 -11.25 9.26
C TYR A 70 -1.01 -9.99 9.43
N GLN A 71 -2.22 -10.14 9.98
CA GLN A 71 -3.20 -9.05 10.13
C GLN A 71 -3.39 -8.22 8.83
N ALA A 72 -3.45 -8.86 7.66
CA ALA A 72 -3.43 -8.19 6.37
C ALA A 72 -4.60 -7.20 6.19
N ARG A 73 -5.76 -7.51 6.78
CA ARG A 73 -6.91 -6.58 6.83
C ARG A 73 -6.54 -5.25 7.48
N TRP A 74 -5.96 -5.29 8.67
CA TRP A 74 -5.61 -4.09 9.43
C TRP A 74 -4.42 -3.37 8.80
N ALA A 75 -3.44 -4.10 8.28
CA ALA A 75 -2.35 -3.52 7.51
C ALA A 75 -2.87 -2.76 6.28
N ALA A 76 -3.77 -3.37 5.50
CA ALA A 76 -4.39 -2.74 4.35
C ALA A 76 -5.22 -1.50 4.73
N LEU A 77 -5.99 -1.55 5.82
CA LEU A 77 -6.73 -0.38 6.32
C LEU A 77 -5.80 0.77 6.72
N ALA A 78 -4.62 0.48 7.29
CA ALA A 78 -3.63 1.50 7.62
C ALA A 78 -2.93 2.08 6.37
N LEU A 79 -2.73 1.26 5.34
CA LEU A 79 -2.10 1.67 4.07
C LEU A 79 -3.06 2.40 3.12
N LEU A 80 -4.37 2.16 3.24
CA LEU A 80 -5.37 2.72 2.34
C LEU A 80 -5.38 4.27 2.33
N PRO A 81 -5.35 4.98 3.49
CA PRO A 81 -5.21 6.44 3.50
C PRO A 81 -3.95 6.95 2.80
N ILE A 82 -2.85 6.19 2.84
CA ILE A 82 -1.59 6.55 2.17
C ILE A 82 -1.77 6.44 0.66
N ALA A 83 -2.36 5.35 0.16
CA ALA A 83 -2.63 5.19 -1.26
C ALA A 83 -3.60 6.28 -1.79
N LEU A 84 -4.63 6.62 -1.03
CA LEU A 84 -5.55 7.71 -1.34
C LEU A 84 -4.85 9.08 -1.32
N GLY A 85 -3.95 9.30 -0.35
CA GLY A 85 -3.11 10.49 -0.29
C GLY A 85 -2.20 10.62 -1.52
N ALA A 86 -1.63 9.51 -2.00
CA ALA A 86 -0.89 9.48 -3.25
C ALA A 86 -1.80 9.80 -4.46
N THR A 87 -3.01 9.23 -4.53
CA THR A 87 -3.97 9.56 -5.59
C THR A 87 -4.25 11.06 -5.63
N TRP A 88 -4.47 11.67 -4.45
CA TRP A 88 -4.68 13.12 -4.34
C TRP A 88 -3.44 13.92 -4.77
N ALA A 89 -2.23 13.55 -4.33
CA ALA A 89 -0.99 14.22 -4.70
C ALA A 89 -0.72 14.20 -6.22
N HIS A 90 -1.20 13.17 -6.92
CA HIS A 90 -1.06 13.00 -8.35
C HIS A 90 -2.26 13.54 -9.17
N SER A 91 -3.31 14.05 -8.53
CA SER A 91 -4.57 14.44 -9.20
C SER A 91 -4.43 15.59 -10.19
N GLY A 92 -3.44 16.48 -9.97
CA GLY A 92 -3.17 17.63 -10.85
C GLY A 92 -2.42 17.28 -12.15
N ALA A 93 -1.87 16.07 -12.28
CA ALA A 93 -1.04 15.67 -13.42
C ALA A 93 -1.82 14.90 -14.52
N GLY A 94 -3.15 14.89 -14.45
CA GLY A 94 -4.01 14.15 -15.37
C GLY A 94 -4.09 12.65 -15.06
N TRP A 95 -4.70 11.87 -15.96
CA TRP A 95 -5.00 10.46 -15.71
C TRP A 95 -3.75 9.56 -15.72
N VAL A 96 -3.00 9.53 -16.82
CA VAL A 96 -1.98 8.50 -17.07
C VAL A 96 -0.74 8.70 -16.21
N PHE A 97 -0.26 7.64 -15.54
CA PHE A 97 0.88 7.71 -14.62
C PHE A 97 2.21 8.12 -15.29
N SER A 98 2.34 7.97 -16.61
CA SER A 98 3.54 8.39 -17.36
C SER A 98 3.61 9.90 -17.66
N ASN A 99 2.59 10.68 -17.27
CA ASN A 99 2.63 12.13 -17.43
C ASN A 99 3.73 12.79 -16.58
N ALA A 100 4.14 14.01 -16.95
CA ALA A 100 5.00 14.81 -16.09
C ALA A 100 4.34 15.03 -14.72
N GLY A 101 5.03 14.67 -13.63
CA GLY A 101 4.48 14.67 -12.27
C GLY A 101 3.74 13.38 -11.86
N GLY A 102 3.50 12.48 -12.81
CA GLY A 102 2.79 11.21 -12.61
C GLY A 102 1.28 11.40 -12.42
N GLY A 103 0.45 10.92 -13.37
CA GLY A 103 -1.01 10.98 -13.25
C GLY A 103 -1.59 10.07 -12.14
N TRP A 104 -2.87 10.22 -11.83
CA TRP A 104 -3.50 9.56 -10.68
C TRP A 104 -3.98 8.12 -10.91
N GLU A 105 -3.88 7.58 -12.13
CA GLU A 105 -4.32 6.22 -12.50
C GLU A 105 -3.73 5.14 -11.60
N TYR A 106 -2.40 5.07 -11.55
CA TYR A 106 -1.69 4.03 -10.82
C TYR A 106 -1.94 4.09 -9.29
N PRO A 107 -1.80 5.25 -8.61
CA PRO A 107 -2.09 5.31 -7.18
C PRO A 107 -3.56 5.03 -6.85
N LEU A 108 -4.52 5.43 -7.71
CA LEU A 108 -5.92 5.03 -7.50
C LEU A 108 -6.11 3.52 -7.61
N PHE A 109 -5.48 2.89 -8.60
CA PHE A 109 -5.52 1.44 -8.74
C PHE A 109 -4.94 0.74 -7.50
N LEU A 110 -3.82 1.25 -6.97
CA LEU A 110 -3.24 0.75 -5.71
C LEU A 110 -4.19 0.93 -4.52
N ALA A 111 -4.91 2.06 -4.43
CA ALA A 111 -5.89 2.28 -3.38
C ALA A 111 -7.05 1.27 -3.46
N ILE A 112 -7.59 1.03 -4.66
CA ILE A 112 -8.65 0.04 -4.89
C ILE A 112 -8.16 -1.36 -4.53
N ALA A 113 -6.99 -1.75 -5.03
CA ALA A 113 -6.38 -3.05 -4.73
C ALA A 113 -6.14 -3.24 -3.22
N THR A 114 -5.71 -2.19 -2.52
CA THR A 114 -5.54 -2.20 -1.07
C THR A 114 -6.87 -2.36 -0.34
N ALA A 115 -7.92 -1.67 -0.80
CA ALA A 115 -9.28 -1.84 -0.27
C ALA A 115 -9.80 -3.27 -0.47
N VAL A 116 -9.48 -3.92 -1.60
CA VAL A 116 -9.82 -5.35 -1.82
C VAL A 116 -9.18 -6.23 -0.75
N ILE A 117 -7.90 -6.03 -0.40
CA ILE A 117 -7.28 -6.79 0.70
C ILE A 117 -7.89 -6.45 2.05
N ALA A 118 -8.25 -5.19 2.30
CA ALA A 118 -8.95 -4.81 3.53
C ALA A 118 -10.30 -5.55 3.68
N LEU A 119 -10.98 -5.86 2.58
CA LEU A 119 -12.24 -6.61 2.57
C LEU A 119 -12.03 -8.13 2.62
N GLN A 120 -11.02 -8.66 1.92
CA GLN A 120 -10.78 -10.11 1.79
C GLN A 120 -9.94 -10.69 2.94
N GLY A 121 -9.14 -9.88 3.62
CA GLY A 121 -8.26 -10.31 4.71
C GLY A 121 -7.06 -11.11 4.23
N ASN A 122 -6.67 -12.12 5.01
CA ASN A 122 -5.39 -12.80 4.83
C ASN A 122 -5.31 -13.70 3.58
N GLY A 123 -6.36 -14.42 3.19
CA GLY A 123 -6.30 -15.41 2.10
C GLY A 123 -5.42 -16.64 2.42
N SER A 124 -5.06 -17.42 1.40
CA SER A 124 -4.19 -18.60 1.55
C SER A 124 -2.74 -18.22 1.92
N LEU A 125 -1.97 -19.23 2.37
CA LEU A 125 -0.53 -19.10 2.67
C LEU A 125 -0.17 -17.95 3.64
N ALA A 126 -1.13 -17.53 4.46
CA ALA A 126 -0.94 -16.52 5.48
C ALA A 126 -0.29 -17.12 6.73
N LEU A 127 0.67 -16.41 7.33
CA LEU A 127 1.24 -16.80 8.63
C LEU A 127 0.18 -16.80 9.73
N GLN A 128 -0.80 -15.89 9.67
CA GLN A 128 -1.95 -15.87 10.55
C GLN A 128 -3.18 -16.41 9.81
N GLN A 129 -3.71 -17.53 10.29
CA GLN A 129 -5.00 -18.02 9.82
C GLN A 129 -6.12 -17.16 10.43
N GLU A 130 -6.89 -16.47 9.59
CA GLU A 130 -8.06 -15.72 10.02
C GLU A 130 -9.26 -16.67 10.01
N LYS A 131 -10.00 -16.77 11.13
CA LYS A 131 -11.24 -17.55 11.13
C LYS A 131 -12.28 -16.78 10.32
N VAL A 132 -12.79 -17.38 9.25
CA VAL A 132 -14.01 -16.88 8.62
C VAL A 132 -15.11 -17.04 9.66
N VAL A 133 -15.55 -15.92 10.24
CA VAL A 133 -16.76 -15.90 11.07
C VAL A 133 -17.92 -16.02 10.09
N LEU A 134 -18.41 -17.25 9.92
CA LEU A 134 -19.67 -17.49 9.23
C LEU A 134 -20.78 -17.16 10.23
N GLU A 135 -21.30 -15.93 10.16
CA GLU A 135 -22.63 -15.60 10.68
C GLU A 135 -23.67 -15.81 9.58
#